data_AF-A0A0D3IN82-F1
#
_entry.id   AF-A0A0D3IN82-F1
#
_cell.length_a   1.000
_cell.length_b   1.000
_cell.length_c   1.000
_cell.angle_alpha   90.00
_cell.angle_beta   90.00
_cell.angle_gamma   90.00
#
_symmetry.space_group_name_H-M   'P 1'
#
loop_
_entity.id
_entity.type
_entity.pdbx_description
1 polymer ?
#
loop_
_entity_poly.entity_id
_entity_poly.type
_entity_poly.pdbx_seq_one_letter_code
_entity_poly.pdbx_strand_id
1 'polypeptide(L)' 'HQHLPEVRRIKAHTHLPKRVLKAALVKKTVRGTQQKREKNRRAHSAPGAVPKVQRKKKQVWSVQE' A
#
# COMPACT_ATOMS: atom_id res chain seq x y z
N HIS A 1 -16.22 -0.49 -22.30
CA HIS A 1 -15.13 -1.49 -22.41
C HIS A 1 -13.93 -1.31 -21.48
N GLN A 2 -13.67 -0.15 -20.86
CA GLN A 2 -12.46 0.09 -20.06
C GLN A 2 -12.33 -0.77 -18.77
N HIS A 3 -13.44 -1.36 -18.30
CA HIS A 3 -13.46 -2.22 -17.11
C HIS A 3 -13.30 -3.71 -17.42
N LEU A 4 -13.29 -4.10 -18.70
CA LEU A 4 -13.04 -5.48 -19.10
C LEU A 4 -11.60 -5.87 -18.71
N PRO A 5 -11.39 -7.04 -18.08
CA PRO A 5 -10.09 -7.42 -17.53
C PRO A 5 -9.01 -7.52 -18.61
N GLU A 6 -9.37 -8.01 -19.79
CA GLU A 6 -8.47 -8.16 -20.94
C GLU A 6 -7.99 -6.81 -21.48
N VAL A 7 -8.95 -5.91 -21.78
CA VAL A 7 -8.66 -4.55 -22.24
C VAL A 7 -7.80 -3.80 -21.22
N ARG A 8 -8.13 -3.92 -19.93
CA ARG A 8 -7.37 -3.30 -18.84
C ARG A 8 -5.95 -3.84 -18.73
N ARG A 9 -5.76 -5.17 -18.88
CA ARG A 9 -4.43 -5.81 -18.83
C ARG A 9 -3.52 -5.29 -19.93
N ILE A 10 -4.01 -5.26 -21.17
CA ILE A 10 -3.27 -4.78 -22.34
C ILE A 10 -2.88 -3.31 -22.13
N LYS A 11 -3.85 -2.46 -21.75
CA LYS A 11 -3.63 -1.04 -21.50
C LYS A 11 -2.63 -0.76 -20.36
N ALA A 12 -2.62 -1.59 -19.32
CA ALA A 12 -1.76 -1.41 -18.15
C ALA A 12 -0.36 -2.04 -18.30
N HIS A 13 -0.16 -2.91 -19.29
CA HIS A 13 1.12 -3.57 -19.51
C HIS A 13 2.17 -2.56 -19.95
N THR A 14 3.25 -2.42 -19.18
CA THR A 14 4.32 -1.44 -19.42
C THR A 14 5.67 -2.12 -19.26
N HIS A 15 6.64 -1.78 -20.13
CA HIS A 15 8.01 -2.29 -20.04
C HIS A 15 8.83 -1.41 -19.10
N LEU A 16 9.14 -1.92 -17.91
CA LEU A 16 9.97 -1.23 -16.92
C LEU A 16 11.34 -1.90 -16.78
N PRO A 17 12.39 -1.13 -16.47
CA PRO A 17 13.69 -1.69 -16.12
C PRO A 17 13.58 -2.66 -14.92
N LYS A 18 14.31 -3.78 -14.99
CA LYS A 18 14.28 -4.85 -13.98
C LYS A 18 14.52 -4.35 -12.56
N ARG A 19 15.44 -3.41 -12.38
CA ARG A 19 15.77 -2.84 -11.06
C ARG A 19 14.57 -2.08 -10.46
N VAL A 20 13.88 -1.29 -11.29
CA VAL A 20 12.68 -0.52 -10.89
C VAL A 20 11.54 -1.46 -10.54
N LEU A 21 11.28 -2.48 -11.37
CA LEU A 21 10.26 -3.50 -11.11
C LEU A 21 10.49 -4.20 -9.78
N LYS A 22 11.73 -4.67 -9.52
CA LYS A 22 12.09 -5.33 -8.27
C LYS A 22 11.85 -4.43 -7.04
N ALA A 23 12.31 -3.19 -7.08
CA ALA A 23 12.10 -2.23 -5.99
C ALA A 23 10.61 -1.95 -5.74
N ALA A 24 9.81 -1.80 -6.81
CA ALA A 24 8.37 -1.60 -6.72
C ALA A 24 7.65 -2.80 -6.08
N LEU A 25 8.05 -4.03 -6.45
CA LEU A 25 7.50 -5.26 -5.88
C LEU A 25 7.82 -5.39 -4.38
N VAL A 26 9.07 -5.15 -3.98
CA VAL A 26 9.47 -5.15 -2.56
C VAL A 26 8.64 -4.13 -1.77
N LYS A 27 8.54 -2.89 -2.27
CA LYS A 27 7.73 -1.83 -1.65
C LYS A 27 6.26 -2.23 -1.51
N LYS A 28 5.68 -2.90 -2.51
CA LYS A 28 4.30 -3.41 -2.48
C LYS A 28 4.13 -4.47 -1.39
N THR A 29 5.06 -5.42 -1.29
CA THR A 29 5.05 -6.48 -0.28
C THR A 29 5.13 -5.91 1.13
N VAL A 30 6.11 -5.06 1.42
CA VAL A 30 6.28 -4.44 2.74
C VAL A 30 5.03 -3.65 3.14
N ARG A 31 4.47 -2.86 2.21
CA ARG A 31 3.24 -2.10 2.44
C ARG A 31 2.06 -3.02 2.75
N GLY A 32 1.90 -4.11 1.99
CA GLY A 32 0.84 -5.09 2.21
C GLY A 32 0.93 -5.71 3.61
N THR A 33 2.14 -6.09 4.02
CA THR A 33 2.39 -6.66 5.36
C THR A 33 2.06 -5.66 6.47
N GLN A 34 2.48 -4.41 6.35
CA GLN A 34 2.13 -3.36 7.33
C GLN A 34 0.61 -3.16 7.44
N GLN A 35 -0.09 -3.09 6.30
CA GLN A 35 -1.55 -2.94 6.28
C GLN A 35 -2.27 -4.13 6.89
N LYS A 36 -1.80 -5.36 6.63
CA LYS A 36 -2.34 -6.58 7.25
C LYS A 36 -2.15 -6.56 8.77
N ARG A 37 -0.94 -6.25 9.26
CA ARG A 37 -0.67 -6.15 10.70
C ARG A 37 -1.56 -5.10 11.38
N GLU A 38 -1.72 -3.93 10.77
CA GLU A 38 -2.60 -2.88 11.31
C GLU A 38 -4.09 -3.26 11.27
N LYS A 39 -4.53 -3.98 10.23
CA LYS A 39 -5.89 -4.52 10.16
C LYS A 39 -6.12 -5.56 11.25
N ASN A 40 -5.18 -6.47 11.45
CA ASN A 40 -5.27 -7.50 12.49
C ASN A 40 -5.29 -6.86 13.88
N ARG A 41 -4.39 -5.91 14.16
CA ARG A 41 -4.39 -5.18 15.44
C ARG A 41 -5.74 -4.52 15.70
N ARG A 42 -6.33 -3.88 14.69
CA ARG A 42 -7.69 -3.28 14.79
C ARG A 42 -8.78 -4.31 15.05
N ALA A 43 -8.74 -5.46 14.36
CA ALA A 43 -9.73 -6.51 14.52
C ALA A 43 -9.70 -7.15 15.92
N HIS A 44 -8.54 -7.13 16.58
CA HIS A 44 -8.33 -7.70 17.91
C HIS A 44 -8.18 -6.65 19.03
N SER A 45 -8.56 -5.40 18.78
CA SER A 45 -8.56 -4.34 19.80
C SER A 45 -9.98 -3.88 20.08
N ALA A 46 -10.19 -3.20 21.20
CA ALA A 46 -11.46 -2.54 21.50
C ALA A 46 -11.86 -1.58 20.36
N PRO A 47 -13.17 -1.44 20.06
CA PRO A 47 -13.64 -0.54 19.02
C PRO A 47 -13.15 0.88 19.31
N GLY A 48 -12.56 1.54 18.30
CA GLY A 48 -12.04 2.91 18.43
C GLY A 48 -10.63 3.03 19.02
N ALA A 49 -10.09 1.98 19.68
CA ALA A 49 -8.77 2.05 20.32
C ALA A 49 -7.61 2.22 19.31
N VAL A 50 -7.78 1.71 18.08
CA VAL A 50 -6.75 1.82 17.03
C VAL A 50 -7.30 2.62 15.84
N PRO A 51 -6.94 3.93 15.72
CA PRO A 51 -7.51 4.81 14.72
C PRO A 51 -6.97 4.54 13.31
N LYS A 52 -7.81 4.75 12.30
CA LYS A 52 -7.43 4.63 10.88
C LYS A 52 -6.77 5.92 10.39
N VAL A 53 -5.46 6.06 10.65
CA VAL A 53 -4.70 7.22 10.18
C VAL A 53 -4.24 7.03 8.74
N GLN A 54 -4.38 8.07 7.92
CA GLN A 54 -3.89 8.07 6.54
C GLN A 54 -2.37 7.88 6.50
N ARG A 55 -1.88 7.01 5.60
CA ARG A 55 -0.44 6.68 5.51
C ARG A 55 0.44 7.91 5.29
N LYS A 56 0.00 8.90 4.50
CA LYS A 56 0.75 10.13 4.25
C LYS A 56 1.10 10.85 5.56
N LYS A 57 0.13 10.98 6.46
CA LYS A 57 0.31 11.61 7.78
C LYS A 57 1.29 10.83 8.67
N LYS A 58 1.35 9.50 8.55
CA LYS A 58 2.30 8.65 9.31
C LYS A 58 3.76 8.79 8.87
N GLN A 59 4.00 9.27 7.64
CA GLN A 59 5.33 9.28 7.03
C GLN A 59 6.01 10.66 7.14
N VAL A 60 5.28 11.68 7.60
CA VAL A 60 5.85 12.98 7.91
C VAL A 60 6.53 12.88 9.27
N TRP A 61 7.83 13.13 9.31
CA TRP A 61 8.54 13.34 10.57
C TRP A 61 8.24 14.77 11.01
N SER A 62 7.62 14.95 12.17
CA SER A 62 7.55 16.27 12.79
C SER A 62 8.95 16.64 13.27
N VAL A 63 9.55 17.67 12.67
CA VAL A 63 10.74 18.30 13.24
C VAL A 63 10.26 19.00 14.51
N GLN A 64 10.80 18.61 15.66
CA GLN A 64 10.61 19.36 16.91
C GLN A 64 11.58 20.55 16.85
N GLU A 65 11.06 21.76 17.04
CA GLU A 65 11.86 22.98 17.27
C GLU A 65 12.53 22.94 18.65
#